data_AF-A0A817NJR4-F1
#
_entry.id   AF-A0A817NJR4-F1
#
_cell.length_a   1.000
_cell.length_b   1.000
_cell.length_c   1.000
_cell.angle_alpha   90.00
_cell.angle_beta   90.00
_cell.angle_gamma   90.00
#
_symmetry.space_group_name_H-M   'P 1'
#
loop_
_entity.id
_entity.type
_entity.pdbx_description
1 polymer ?
#
loop_
_entity_poly.entity_id
_entity_poly.type
_entity_poly.pdbx_seq_one_letter_code
_entity_poly.pdbx_strand_id
1 'polypeptide(L)'
;PINSATYLIHGYNQINKFEDIELDLIYHFICARLAMSVTISAHQKQIQPDNHYLVISEKPAWDLLEKLTTIGTKFIYQTFRSACTTSNYFIH
;
A
#
# COMPACT_ATOMS: atom_id res chain seq x y z
N PRO A 1 -3.67 -5.88 -5.04
CA PRO A 1 -3.39 -4.86 -3.99
C PRO A 1 -3.88 -3.46 -4.37
N ILE A 2 -3.46 -2.90 -5.51
CA ILE A 2 -3.84 -1.53 -5.91
C ILE A 2 -5.35 -1.39 -6.14
N ASN A 3 -5.97 -2.33 -6.85
CA ASN A 3 -7.44 -2.37 -7.02
C ASN A 3 -8.19 -2.54 -5.70
N SER A 4 -7.57 -3.13 -4.67
CA SER A 4 -8.20 -3.21 -3.35
C SER A 4 -8.13 -1.86 -2.63
N ALA A 5 -7.04 -1.11 -2.81
CA ALA A 5 -6.86 0.21 -2.25
C ALA A 5 -7.82 1.25 -2.85
N THR A 6 -8.26 1.09 -4.09
CA THR A 6 -9.24 2.01 -4.70
C THR A 6 -10.59 2.01 -3.99
N TYR A 7 -11.04 0.86 -3.44
CA TYR A 7 -12.27 0.81 -2.63
C TYR A 7 -12.14 1.65 -1.36
N LEU A 8 -11.00 1.55 -0.66
CA LEU A 8 -10.75 2.33 0.55
C LEU A 8 -10.67 3.83 0.24
N ILE A 9 -9.95 4.19 -0.83
CA ILE A 9 -9.80 5.57 -1.28
C ILE A 9 -11.17 6.15 -1.66
N HIS A 10 -11.98 5.41 -2.41
CA HIS A 10 -13.32 5.83 -2.79
C HIS A 10 -14.18 6.08 -1.55
N GLY A 11 -14.26 5.11 -0.64
CA GLY A 11 -15.06 5.21 0.59
C GLY A 11 -14.62 6.37 1.48
N TYR A 12 -13.31 6.55 1.68
CA TYR A 12 -12.80 7.68 2.46
C TYR A 12 -13.10 9.02 1.78
N ASN A 13 -12.94 9.10 0.45
CA ASN A 13 -13.21 10.31 -0.34
C ASN A 13 -14.68 10.75 -0.33
N GLN A 14 -15.61 9.86 0.01
CA GLN A 14 -17.02 10.22 0.21
C GLN A 14 -17.24 11.01 1.51
N ILE A 15 -16.41 10.78 2.52
CA ILE A 15 -16.50 11.41 3.84
C ILE A 15 -15.61 12.65 3.91
N ASN A 16 -14.37 12.54 3.42
CA ASN A 16 -13.40 13.63 3.39
C ASN A 16 -12.66 13.63 2.05
N LYS A 17 -12.71 14.74 1.31
CA LYS A 17 -12.13 14.82 -0.03
C LYS A 17 -10.61 14.81 0.05
N PHE A 18 -9.99 13.94 -0.75
CA PHE A 18 -8.55 14.00 -0.92
C PHE A 18 -8.14 15.18 -1.78
N GLU A 19 -7.03 15.82 -1.40
CA GLU A 19 -6.27 16.70 -2.27
C GLU A 19 -5.39 15.89 -3.23
N ASP A 20 -5.04 16.51 -4.37
CA ASP A 20 -4.18 15.85 -5.37
C ASP A 20 -2.81 15.44 -4.78
N ILE A 21 -2.26 16.24 -3.85
CA ILE A 21 -1.00 15.93 -3.17
C ILE A 21 -1.13 14.72 -2.24
N GLU A 22 -2.26 14.56 -1.55
CA GLU A 22 -2.47 13.42 -0.66
C GLU A 22 -2.52 12.12 -1.47
N LEU A 23 -3.22 12.12 -2.62
CA LEU A 23 -3.28 10.96 -3.50
C LEU A 23 -1.92 10.54 -4.05
N ASP A 24 -1.05 11.52 -4.37
CA ASP A 24 0.31 11.25 -4.84
C ASP A 24 1.20 10.65 -3.73
N LEU A 25 0.93 11.00 -2.47
CA LEU A 25 1.68 10.49 -1.32
C LEU A 25 1.22 9.10 -0.84
N ILE A 26 -0.02 8.67 -1.10
CA ILE A 26 -0.53 7.37 -0.62
C ILE A 26 0.39 6.21 -1.04
N TYR A 27 0.86 6.19 -2.29
CA TYR A 27 1.79 5.16 -2.75
C TYR A 27 3.07 5.12 -1.91
N HIS A 28 3.67 6.29 -1.69
CA HIS A 28 4.90 6.43 -0.91
C HIS A 28 4.68 5.98 0.54
N PHE A 29 3.53 6.30 1.15
CA PHE A 29 3.19 5.84 2.49
C PHE A 29 2.95 4.33 2.58
N ILE A 30 2.36 3.71 1.56
CA ILE A 30 2.24 2.25 1.50
C ILE A 30 3.63 1.61 1.49
N CYS A 31 4.53 2.09 0.62
CA CYS A 31 5.90 1.59 0.54
C CYS A 31 6.66 1.82 1.85
N ALA A 32 6.56 3.00 2.46
CA ALA A 32 7.19 3.31 3.74
C ALA A 32 6.68 2.40 4.86
N ARG A 33 5.37 2.12 4.92
CA ARG A 33 4.79 1.20 5.91
C ARG A 33 5.31 -0.22 5.74
N LEU A 34 5.41 -0.71 4.50
CA LEU A 34 5.98 -2.03 4.21
C LEU A 34 7.47 -2.09 4.59
N ALA A 35 8.24 -1.06 4.22
CA ALA A 35 9.64 -0.92 4.59
C ALA A 35 9.84 -0.97 6.12
N MET A 36 9.02 -0.24 6.88
CA MET A 36 9.04 -0.31 8.34
C MET A 36 8.79 -1.73 8.84
N SER A 37 7.78 -2.44 8.33
CA SER A 37 7.49 -3.82 8.75
C SER A 37 8.65 -4.78 8.49
N VAL A 38 9.29 -4.70 7.32
CA VAL A 38 10.44 -5.57 7.01
C VAL A 38 11.68 -5.19 7.81
N THR A 39 11.93 -3.89 8.05
CA THR A 39 13.04 -3.43 8.89
C THR A 39 12.87 -3.88 10.34
N ILE A 40 11.67 -3.74 10.91
CA ILE A 40 11.36 -4.22 12.26
C ILE A 40 11.56 -5.73 12.35
N SER A 41 11.07 -6.49 11.36
CA SER A 41 11.23 -7.94 11.32
C SER A 41 12.70 -8.36 11.24
N ALA A 42 13.48 -7.70 10.37
CA ALA A 42 14.91 -7.94 10.24
C ALA A 42 15.68 -7.65 11.54
N HIS A 43 15.33 -6.57 12.24
CA HIS A 43 15.91 -6.24 13.54
C HIS A 43 15.54 -7.28 14.62
N GLN A 44 14.28 -7.70 14.68
CA GLN A 44 13.82 -8.71 15.64
C GLN A 44 14.51 -10.07 15.43
N LYS A 45 14.80 -10.46 14.18
CA LYS A 45 15.57 -11.69 13.89
C LYS A 45 17.00 -11.67 14.43
N GLN A 46 17.64 -10.50 14.48
CA GLN A 46 18.97 -10.38 15.09
C GLN A 46 18.93 -10.60 16.60
N ILE A 47 17.81 -10.25 17.25
CA ILE A 47 17.60 -10.39 18.70
C ILE A 47 17.08 -11.79 19.06
N GLN A 48 16.25 -12.38 18.21
CA GLN A 48 15.57 -13.67 18.44
C GLN A 48 15.70 -14.59 17.21
N PRO A 49 16.89 -15.16 16.96
CA PRO A 49 17.15 -15.94 15.74
C PRO A 49 16.32 -17.22 15.63
N ASP A 50 15.91 -17.82 16.74
CA ASP A 50 15.14 -19.08 16.77
C ASP A 50 13.62 -18.88 16.56
N ASN A 51 13.15 -17.64 16.44
CA ASN A 51 11.74 -17.34 16.26
C ASN A 51 11.33 -17.46 14.77
N HIS A 52 11.11 -18.69 14.33
CA HIS A 52 10.71 -19.02 12.94
C HIS A 52 9.41 -18.33 12.48
N TYR A 53 8.54 -17.90 13.40
CA TYR A 53 7.32 -17.16 13.07
C TYR A 53 7.62 -15.79 12.41
N LEU A 54 8.72 -15.13 12.78
CA LEU A 54 9.12 -13.83 12.22
C LEU A 54 9.49 -13.91 10.73
N VAL A 55 10.01 -15.06 10.27
CA VAL A 55 10.41 -15.28 8.88
C VAL A 55 9.18 -15.49 7.98
N ILE A 56 8.16 -16.18 8.47
CA ILE A 56 6.94 -16.48 7.70
C ILE A 56 6.13 -15.19 7.48
N SER A 57 6.13 -14.28 8.46
CA SER A 57 5.36 -13.03 8.38
C SER A 57 5.95 -11.96 7.46
N GLU A 58 7.26 -11.97 7.17
CA GLU A 58 7.89 -10.91 6.36
C GLU A 58 7.83 -11.16 4.85
N LYS A 59 7.82 -12.42 4.40
CA LYS A 59 7.90 -12.76 2.98
C LYS A 59 6.81 -12.08 2.15
N PRO A 60 5.53 -12.05 2.58
CA PRO A 60 4.49 -11.34 1.84
C PRO A 60 4.72 -9.83 1.75
N ALA A 61 5.40 -9.23 2.74
CA ALA A 61 5.70 -7.80 2.74
C ALA A 61 6.83 -7.46 1.75
N TRP A 62 7.87 -8.29 1.69
CA TRP A 62 8.93 -8.19 0.67
C TRP A 62 8.38 -8.40 -0.74
N ASP A 63 7.64 -9.49 -0.96
CA ASP A 63 7.05 -9.81 -2.26
C ASP A 63 6.14 -8.65 -2.75
N LEU A 64 5.40 -8.01 -1.85
CA LEU A 64 4.58 -6.85 -2.17
C LEU A 64 5.41 -5.59 -2.45
N LEU A 65 6.44 -5.31 -1.66
CA LEU A 65 7.32 -4.16 -1.87
C LEU A 65 8.02 -4.24 -3.23
N GLU A 66 8.57 -5.41 -3.58
CA GLU A 66 9.17 -5.67 -4.89
C GLU A 66 8.15 -5.52 -6.02
N LYS A 67 6.93 -6.03 -5.85
CA LYS A 67 5.89 -5.85 -6.85
C LYS A 67 5.55 -4.37 -7.06
N LEU A 68 5.50 -3.58 -5.99
CA LEU A 68 5.16 -2.15 -6.06
C LEU A 68 6.23 -1.35 -6.80
N THR A 69 7.52 -1.68 -6.68
CA THR A 69 8.59 -0.97 -7.41
C THR A 69 8.50 -1.14 -8.93
N THR A 70 7.85 -2.19 -9.42
CA THR A 70 7.64 -2.41 -10.86
C THR A 70 6.51 -1.55 -11.45
N ILE A 71 5.70 -0.91 -10.61
CA ILE A 71 4.51 -0.16 -11.03
C ILE A 71 4.85 1.33 -11.01
N GLY A 72 4.62 2.01 -12.14
CA GLY A 72 4.89 3.44 -12.25
C GLY A 72 4.01 4.27 -11.30
N THR A 73 4.62 5.13 -10.49
CA THR A 73 3.94 6.01 -9.52
C THR A 73 2.80 6.83 -10.15
N LYS A 74 3.03 7.36 -11.36
CA LYS A 74 2.01 8.10 -12.13
C LYS A 74 0.77 7.26 -12.45
N PHE A 75 0.93 5.99 -12.77
CA PHE A 75 -0.19 5.08 -13.03
C PHE A 75 -1.02 4.86 -11.75
N ILE A 76 -0.34 4.72 -10.61
CA ILE A 76 -0.98 4.54 -9.31
C ILE A 76 -1.77 5.79 -8.90
N TYR A 77 -1.15 6.97 -9.02
CA TYR A 77 -1.82 8.25 -8.80
C TYR A 77 -3.08 8.39 -9.65
N GLN A 78 -2.99 8.12 -10.96
CA GLN A 78 -4.15 8.21 -11.87
C GLN A 78 -5.25 7.21 -11.48
N THR A 79 -4.88 6.01 -11.05
CA THR A 79 -5.81 4.98 -10.59
C THR A 79 -6.55 5.46 -9.33
N PHE A 80 -5.84 6.00 -8.35
CA PHE A 80 -6.41 6.54 -7.11
C PHE A 80 -7.29 7.78 -7.37
N ARG A 81 -6.85 8.66 -8.25
CA ARG A 81 -7.65 9.83 -8.67
C ARG A 81 -8.94 9.44 -9.36
N SER A 82 -8.91 8.44 -10.24
CA SER A 82 -10.10 7.90 -10.90
C SER A 82 -11.09 7.30 -9.89
N ALA A 83 -10.59 6.66 -8.82
CA ALA A 83 -11.44 6.17 -7.75
C ALA A 83 -12.17 7.29 -6.98
N CYS A 84 -11.61 8.50 -6.96
CA CYS A 84 -12.23 9.66 -6.31
C CYS A 84 -13.32 10.35 -7.16
N THR A 85 -13.21 10.28 -8.49
CA THR A 85 -14.11 10.98 -9.43
C THR A 85 -15.30 10.13 -9.88
N THR A 86 -15.17 8.80 -9.86
CA THR A 86 -16.19 7.94 -10.44
C THR A 86 -17.26 7.60 -9.41
N SER A 87 -18.46 8.16 -9.56
CA SER A 87 -19.62 7.85 -8.71
C SER A 87 -20.20 6.45 -8.97
N ASN A 88 -19.75 5.72 -10.01
CA ASN A 88 -20.48 4.58 -10.56
C ASN A 88 -19.62 3.40 -11.07
N TYR A 89 -18.35 3.25 -10.67
CA TYR A 89 -17.50 2.14 -11.15
C TYR A 89 -17.80 0.78 -10.47
N PHE A 90 -18.91 0.66 -9.74
CA PHE A 90 -19.17 -0.48 -8.85
C PHE A 90 -20.57 -1.07 -9.01
N ILE A 91 -21.00 -1.26 -10.26
CA ILE A 91 -22.05 -2.25 -10.56
C ILE A 91 -21.37 -3.43 -11.26
N HIS A 92 -21.11 -4.46 -10.46
CA HIS A 92 -20.72 -5.84 -10.77
C HIS A 92 -19.35 -6.11 -11.42
#